data_AF-A0A4P9YWV6-F1
#
_entry.id   AF-A0A4P9YWV6-F1
#
_cell.length_a   1.000
_cell.length_b   1.000
_cell.length_c   1.000
_cell.angle_alpha   90.00
_cell.angle_beta   90.00
_cell.angle_gamma   90.00
#
_symmetry.space_group_name_H-M   'P 1'
#
loop_
_entity.id
_entity.type
_entity.pdbx_description
1 polymer ?
#
loop_
_entity_poly.entity_id
_entity_poly.type
_entity_poly.pdbx_seq_one_letter_code
_entity_poly.pdbx_strand_id
1 'polypeptide(L)'
;MAERMAQDCFPLDYYPVFGVIQPLIPSDALLISEGANTMDIARSTAARYRLPLIVIVINNNGIYYGLDKDGYEQRMNESASLPSFTLLPEARYELMAEAFHGKGYLCRTKPDIEAAMTAALQEKERISVINILITNGDPTGKLAFAWQDQPKV
;
A
#
# COMPACT_ATOMS: atom_id res chain seq x y z
N MET A 1 11.30 4.80 -16.48
CA MET A 1 10.19 4.86 -15.50
C MET A 1 8.89 4.35 -16.11
N ALA A 2 8.43 4.93 -17.23
CA ALA A 2 7.23 4.46 -17.93
C ALA A 2 7.23 2.95 -18.27
N GLU A 3 8.36 2.41 -18.75
CA GLU A 3 8.48 0.98 -19.04
C GLU A 3 8.29 0.09 -17.81
N ARG A 4 8.83 0.47 -16.64
CA ARG A 4 8.63 -0.26 -15.38
C ARG A 4 7.21 -0.13 -14.84
N MET A 5 6.57 1.01 -15.06
CA MET A 5 5.16 1.23 -14.71
C MET A 5 4.20 0.41 -15.60
N ALA A 6 4.59 0.13 -16.84
CA ALA A 6 3.81 -0.66 -17.77
C ALA A 6 3.98 -2.18 -17.57
N GLN A 7 5.03 -2.63 -16.89
CA GLN A 7 5.32 -4.05 -16.69
C GLN A 7 4.15 -4.79 -16.06
N ASP A 8 3.79 -5.92 -16.65
CA ASP A 8 2.82 -6.84 -16.09
C ASP A 8 3.57 -7.93 -15.33
N CYS A 9 3.73 -7.72 -14.02
CA CYS A 9 4.44 -8.64 -13.14
C CYS A 9 3.52 -9.14 -12.03
N PHE A 10 3.71 -10.40 -11.66
CA PHE A 10 3.08 -11.00 -10.48
C PHE A 10 4.15 -11.80 -9.74
N PRO A 11 4.36 -11.56 -8.44
CA PRO A 11 3.72 -10.54 -7.61
C PRO A 11 4.08 -9.10 -8.05
N LEU A 12 3.20 -8.13 -7.76
CA LEU A 12 3.40 -6.73 -8.14
C LEU A 12 4.58 -6.10 -7.40
N ASP A 13 5.27 -5.13 -7.99
CA ASP A 13 6.19 -4.22 -7.28
C ASP A 13 5.65 -2.78 -7.25
N TYR A 14 6.37 -1.84 -6.63
CA TYR A 14 5.95 -0.43 -6.51
C TYR A 14 5.64 0.26 -7.86
N TYR A 15 6.35 -0.07 -8.95
CA TYR A 15 6.26 0.66 -10.22
C TYR A 15 4.96 0.35 -10.98
N PRO A 16 4.57 -0.91 -11.23
CA PRO A 16 3.28 -1.24 -11.83
C PRO A 16 2.10 -0.72 -11.00
N VAL A 17 2.19 -0.77 -9.67
CA VAL A 17 1.16 -0.21 -8.79
C VAL A 17 0.99 1.30 -9.03
N PHE A 18 2.09 2.04 -9.03
CA PHE A 18 2.05 3.47 -9.32
C PHE A 18 1.54 3.76 -10.74
N GLY A 19 1.87 2.92 -11.72
CA GLY A 19 1.38 3.01 -13.10
C GLY A 19 -0.13 2.93 -13.24
N VAL A 20 -0.78 2.06 -12.45
CA VAL A 20 -2.24 1.93 -12.43
C VAL A 20 -2.89 3.09 -11.67
N ILE A 21 -2.29 3.50 -10.55
CA ILE A 21 -2.89 4.46 -9.63
C ILE A 21 -2.78 5.91 -10.12
N GLN A 22 -1.62 6.29 -10.67
CA GLN A 22 -1.34 7.66 -11.11
C GLN A 22 -2.45 8.27 -11.99
N PRO A 23 -2.97 7.60 -13.04
CA PRO A 23 -4.02 8.17 -13.88
C PRO A 23 -5.41 8.19 -13.22
N LEU A 24 -5.62 7.42 -12.14
CA LEU A 24 -6.91 7.27 -11.46
C LEU A 24 -7.05 8.16 -10.22
N ILE A 25 -5.93 8.64 -9.67
CA ILE A 25 -5.92 9.50 -8.49
C ILE A 25 -6.48 10.89 -8.84
N PRO A 26 -7.53 11.37 -8.13
CA PRO A 26 -8.02 12.72 -8.29
C PRO A 26 -7.03 13.71 -7.67
N SER A 27 -7.11 14.99 -8.08
CA SER A 27 -6.15 16.04 -7.67
C SER A 27 -6.15 16.35 -6.16
N ASP A 28 -7.14 15.87 -5.42
CA ASP A 28 -7.35 16.05 -3.99
C ASP A 28 -7.13 14.76 -3.16
N ALA A 29 -6.55 13.72 -3.75
CA ALA A 29 -6.30 12.46 -3.04
C ALA A 29 -4.98 12.42 -2.25
N LEU A 30 -5.01 11.69 -1.13
CA LEU A 30 -3.87 11.45 -0.24
C LEU A 30 -3.35 10.02 -0.43
N LEU A 31 -2.13 9.89 -0.97
CA LEU A 31 -1.43 8.60 -1.11
C LEU A 31 -0.51 8.36 0.10
N ILE A 32 -0.57 7.16 0.68
CA ILE A 32 0.18 6.80 1.91
C ILE A 32 0.92 5.48 1.71
N SER A 33 2.22 5.46 1.90
CA SER A 33 2.99 4.20 1.93
C SER A 33 2.82 3.49 3.29
N GLU A 34 2.95 2.17 3.33
CA GLU A 34 2.77 1.32 4.53
C GLU A 34 3.64 1.78 5.72
N GLY A 35 4.88 2.23 5.50
CA GLY A 35 5.72 2.80 6.57
C GLY A 35 5.15 4.07 7.25
N ALA A 36 4.13 4.71 6.67
CA ALA A 36 3.41 5.85 7.25
C ALA A 36 2.08 5.42 7.92
N ASN A 37 1.91 4.14 8.24
CA ASN A 37 0.72 3.54 8.87
C ASN A 37 0.35 4.03 10.28
N THR A 38 0.86 5.18 10.72
CA THR A 38 0.40 5.92 11.92
C THR A 38 -1.06 6.42 11.79
N MET A 39 -1.81 5.96 10.78
CA MET A 39 -3.12 6.48 10.42
C MET A 39 -4.31 5.78 11.10
N ASP A 40 -4.14 4.97 12.14
CA ASP A 40 -5.29 4.44 12.91
C ASP A 40 -6.15 5.55 13.53
N ILE A 41 -5.52 6.62 14.04
CA ILE A 41 -6.25 7.78 14.56
C ILE A 41 -6.97 8.52 13.44
N ALA A 42 -6.30 8.78 12.31
CA ALA A 42 -6.94 9.52 11.21
C ALA A 42 -8.02 8.68 10.51
N ARG A 43 -7.88 7.36 10.41
CA ARG A 43 -8.91 6.46 9.85
C ARG A 43 -10.15 6.37 10.74
N SER A 44 -9.96 6.12 12.04
CA SER A 44 -11.08 6.08 12.99
C SER A 44 -11.79 7.43 13.11
N THR A 45 -11.03 8.53 13.04
CA THR A 45 -11.58 9.89 13.03
C THR A 45 -12.32 10.18 11.72
N ALA A 46 -11.72 9.90 10.56
CA ALA A 46 -12.36 10.07 9.25
C ALA A 46 -13.67 9.28 9.14
N ALA A 47 -13.70 8.05 9.65
CA ALA A 47 -14.92 7.26 9.70
C ALA A 47 -15.99 7.88 10.60
N ARG A 48 -15.63 8.36 11.80
CA ARG A 48 -16.56 9.05 12.72
C ARG A 48 -17.18 10.30 12.10
N TYR A 49 -16.38 11.07 11.35
CA TYR A 49 -16.82 12.30 10.69
C TYR A 49 -17.35 12.07 9.26
N ARG A 50 -17.47 10.81 8.80
CA ARG A 50 -17.96 10.46 7.46
C ARG A 50 -17.22 11.19 6.34
N LEU A 51 -15.90 11.26 6.45
CA LEU A 51 -15.07 11.85 5.42
C LEU A 51 -14.94 10.87 4.24
N PRO A 52 -15.25 11.29 3.00
CA PRO A 52 -14.98 10.50 1.80
C PRO A 52 -13.49 10.52 1.49
N LEU A 53 -12.74 9.69 2.21
CA LEU A 53 -11.30 9.60 2.11
C LEU A 53 -10.91 8.26 1.47
N ILE A 54 -10.10 8.31 0.41
CA ILE A 54 -9.48 7.10 -0.16
C ILE A 54 -8.07 6.99 0.40
N VAL A 55 -7.77 5.87 1.03
CA VAL A 55 -6.47 5.54 1.61
C VAL A 55 -5.93 4.36 0.85
N ILE A 56 -4.86 4.58 0.10
CA ILE A 56 -4.15 3.50 -0.58
C ILE A 56 -2.96 3.13 0.30
N VAL A 57 -2.80 1.84 0.61
CA VAL A 57 -1.66 1.29 1.34
C VAL A 57 -0.90 0.37 0.39
N ILE A 58 0.34 0.74 0.06
CA ILE A 58 1.24 -0.13 -0.72
C ILE A 58 2.03 -0.99 0.25
N ASN A 59 1.64 -2.25 0.39
CA ASN A 59 2.03 -3.15 1.45
C ASN A 59 3.11 -4.14 1.01
N ASN A 60 4.35 -3.85 1.40
CA ASN A 60 5.54 -4.68 1.22
C ASN A 60 6.00 -5.33 2.53
N ASN A 61 5.11 -5.55 3.51
CA ASN A 61 5.43 -6.14 4.82
C ASN A 61 6.50 -5.37 5.62
N GLY A 62 6.63 -4.05 5.43
CA GLY A 62 7.56 -3.26 6.21
C GLY A 62 7.95 -1.92 5.61
N ILE A 63 8.84 -1.24 6.33
CA ILE A 63 9.40 0.04 5.95
C ILE A 63 10.55 -0.21 4.95
N TYR A 64 10.66 0.62 3.91
CA TYR A 64 11.69 0.49 2.87
C TYR A 64 11.59 -0.81 2.05
N TYR A 65 12.27 -1.87 2.50
CA TYR A 65 12.36 -3.16 1.80
C TYR A 65 11.31 -4.14 2.33
N GLY A 66 10.96 -4.03 3.61
CA GLY A 66 10.14 -5.02 4.32
C GLY A 66 10.82 -6.39 4.44
N LEU A 67 10.08 -7.36 4.95
CA LEU A 67 10.54 -8.75 5.07
C LEU A 67 9.48 -9.69 4.48
N ASP A 68 9.91 -10.66 3.70
CA ASP A 68 8.99 -11.66 3.17
C ASP A 68 8.46 -12.57 4.27
N LYS A 69 7.38 -13.28 3.96
CA LYS A 69 6.70 -14.14 4.93
C LYS A 69 7.63 -15.24 5.46
N ASP A 70 8.40 -15.85 4.57
CA ASP A 70 9.30 -16.96 4.92
C ASP A 70 10.43 -16.47 5.84
N GLY A 71 11.05 -15.33 5.53
CA GLY A 71 12.08 -14.72 6.38
C GLY A 71 11.54 -14.22 7.72
N TYR A 72 10.29 -13.76 7.75
CA TYR A 72 9.60 -13.42 9.00
C TYR A 72 9.39 -14.66 9.88
N GLU A 73 8.80 -15.72 9.31
CA GLU A 73 8.50 -16.97 10.02
C GLU A 73 9.77 -17.65 10.52
N GLN A 74 10.82 -17.69 9.70
CA GLN A 74 12.12 -18.23 10.10
C GLN A 74 12.66 -17.52 11.34
N ARG A 75 12.72 -16.18 11.33
CA ARG A 75 13.23 -15.41 12.48
C ARG A 75 12.39 -15.60 13.74
N MET A 76 11.07 -15.66 13.59
CA MET A 76 10.16 -15.93 14.70
C MET A 76 10.41 -17.32 15.31
N ASN A 77 10.57 -18.35 14.46
CA ASN A 77 10.85 -19.72 14.91
C ASN A 77 12.22 -19.84 15.58
N GLU A 78 13.22 -19.11 15.09
CA GLU A 78 14.57 -19.06 15.65
C GLU A 78 14.67 -18.17 16.90
N SER A 79 13.57 -17.53 17.33
CA SER A 79 13.57 -16.52 18.39
C SER A 79 14.59 -15.39 18.14
N ALA A 80 14.88 -15.12 16.86
CA ALA A 80 15.79 -14.08 16.44
C ALA A 80 15.08 -12.72 16.46
N SER A 81 15.86 -11.64 16.65
CA SER A 81 15.32 -10.29 16.55
C SER A 81 14.86 -10.00 15.12
N LEU A 82 13.67 -9.43 14.98
CA LEU A 82 13.21 -8.85 13.72
C LEU A 82 13.93 -7.51 13.46
N PRO A 83 14.34 -7.23 12.22
CA PRO A 83 14.85 -5.91 11.83
C PRO A 83 13.83 -4.80 12.14
N SER A 84 14.32 -3.57 12.42
CA SER A 84 13.45 -2.42 12.73
C SER A 84 12.54 -1.97 11.58
N PHE A 85 12.79 -2.46 10.37
CA PHE A 85 11.99 -2.17 9.19
C PHE A 85 10.93 -3.24 8.89
N THR A 86 10.83 -4.30 9.69
CA THR A 86 9.88 -5.38 9.49
C THR A 86 8.52 -5.05 10.09
N LEU A 87 7.45 -5.23 9.31
CA LEU A 87 6.07 -5.21 9.78
C LEU A 87 5.41 -6.57 9.57
N LEU A 88 4.19 -6.74 10.06
CA LEU A 88 3.46 -8.01 9.97
C LEU A 88 3.22 -8.39 8.49
N PRO A 89 3.61 -9.59 8.04
CA PRO A 89 3.36 -10.03 6.67
C PRO A 89 1.88 -10.01 6.31
N GLU A 90 1.57 -9.45 5.13
CA GLU A 90 0.22 -9.29 4.60
C GLU A 90 -0.77 -8.69 5.60
N ALA A 91 -0.32 -7.72 6.40
CA ALA A 91 -1.18 -7.02 7.34
C ALA A 91 -2.47 -6.52 6.67
N ARG A 92 -3.62 -6.86 7.27
CA ARG A 92 -4.96 -6.74 6.68
C ARG A 92 -5.58 -5.35 6.95
N TYR A 93 -4.93 -4.30 6.43
CA TYR A 93 -5.32 -2.91 6.67
C TYR A 93 -6.73 -2.56 6.21
N GLU A 94 -7.25 -3.23 5.20
CA GLU A 94 -8.59 -3.02 4.67
C GLU A 94 -9.68 -3.42 5.68
N LEU A 95 -9.41 -4.37 6.57
CA LEU A 95 -10.35 -4.77 7.63
C LEU A 95 -10.55 -3.64 8.66
N MET A 96 -9.57 -2.74 8.82
CA MET A 96 -9.75 -1.56 9.67
C MET A 96 -10.85 -0.64 9.10
N ALA A 97 -10.93 -0.49 7.78
CA ALA A 97 -12.02 0.29 7.19
C ALA A 97 -13.38 -0.34 7.50
N GLU A 98 -13.50 -1.66 7.31
CA GLU A 98 -14.74 -2.40 7.58
C GLU A 98 -15.17 -2.30 9.05
N ALA A 99 -14.22 -2.38 9.98
CA ALA A 99 -14.46 -2.24 11.41
C ALA A 99 -15.08 -0.88 11.78
N PHE A 100 -14.79 0.17 11.00
CA PHE A 100 -15.37 1.50 11.16
C PHE A 100 -16.46 1.81 10.12
N HIS A 101 -17.13 0.78 9.59
CA HIS A 101 -18.21 0.86 8.60
C HIS A 101 -17.81 1.48 7.25
N GLY A 102 -16.52 1.60 6.96
CA GLY A 102 -15.96 2.00 5.67
C GLY A 102 -15.90 0.86 4.65
N LYS A 103 -15.17 1.07 3.56
CA LYS A 103 -14.94 0.08 2.50
C LYS A 103 -13.50 -0.39 2.50
N GLY A 104 -13.29 -1.70 2.58
CA GLY A 104 -11.97 -2.32 2.47
C GLY A 104 -11.81 -3.05 1.15
N TYR A 105 -10.63 -2.95 0.54
CA TYR A 105 -10.24 -3.69 -0.65
C TYR A 105 -8.85 -4.28 -0.47
N LEU A 106 -8.69 -5.58 -0.73
CA LEU A 106 -7.40 -6.27 -0.78
C LEU A 106 -7.05 -6.56 -2.24
N CYS A 107 -5.93 -6.00 -2.72
CA CYS A 107 -5.50 -6.09 -4.11
C CYS A 107 -4.18 -6.86 -4.22
N ARG A 108 -4.07 -7.74 -5.22
CA ARG A 108 -2.82 -8.46 -5.55
C ARG A 108 -2.43 -8.30 -7.03
N THR A 109 -3.35 -7.85 -7.86
CA THR A 109 -3.19 -7.72 -9.32
C THR A 109 -3.64 -6.34 -9.79
N LYS A 110 -3.22 -5.94 -11.01
CA LYS A 110 -3.67 -4.66 -11.60
C LYS A 110 -5.20 -4.56 -11.73
N PRO A 111 -5.92 -5.60 -12.20
CA PRO A 111 -7.38 -5.58 -12.22
C PRO A 111 -8.02 -5.36 -10.85
N ASP A 112 -7.43 -5.92 -9.78
CA ASP A 112 -7.95 -5.67 -8.42
C ASP A 112 -7.84 -4.19 -8.05
N ILE A 113 -6.72 -3.55 -8.41
CA ILE A 113 -6.46 -2.14 -8.13
C ILE A 113 -7.44 -1.26 -8.93
N GLU A 114 -7.63 -1.54 -10.21
CA GLU A 114 -8.56 -0.79 -11.08
C GLU A 114 -10.00 -0.89 -10.57
N ALA A 115 -10.44 -2.09 -10.18
CA ALA A 115 -11.76 -2.31 -9.61
C ALA A 115 -11.93 -1.60 -8.26
N ALA A 116 -10.94 -1.70 -7.38
CA ALA A 116 -10.95 -1.05 -6.07
C ALA A 116 -10.96 0.48 -6.19
N MET A 117 -10.13 1.05 -7.06
CA MET A 117 -10.09 2.48 -7.34
C MET A 117 -11.42 2.97 -7.89
N THR A 118 -11.99 2.26 -8.87
CA THR A 118 -13.29 2.62 -9.46
C THR A 118 -14.40 2.65 -8.41
N ALA A 119 -14.43 1.65 -7.52
CA ALA A 119 -15.42 1.58 -6.45
C ALA A 119 -15.19 2.66 -5.38
N ALA A 120 -13.94 2.90 -4.98
CA ALA A 120 -13.57 3.89 -3.98
C ALA A 120 -13.87 5.33 -4.44
N LEU A 121 -13.67 5.64 -5.73
CA LEU A 121 -14.00 6.95 -6.32
C LEU A 121 -15.51 7.24 -6.37
N GLN A 122 -16.34 6.20 -6.33
CA GLN A 122 -17.81 6.35 -6.27
C GLN A 122 -18.31 6.50 -4.83
N GLU A 123 -17.49 6.20 -3.82
CA GLU A 123 -17.85 6.30 -2.41
C GLU A 123 -17.72 7.75 -1.93
N LYS A 124 -18.82 8.32 -1.45
CA LYS A 124 -18.94 9.75 -1.09
C LYS A 124 -19.24 10.00 0.38
N GLU A 125 -19.47 8.95 1.16
CA GLU A 125 -19.87 9.09 2.56
C GLU A 125 -18.89 8.42 3.52
N ARG A 126 -18.02 7.54 3.02
CA ARG A 126 -17.20 6.68 3.84
C ARG A 126 -15.75 6.67 3.40
N ILE A 127 -14.90 6.32 4.36
CA ILE A 127 -13.51 5.99 4.06
C ILE A 127 -13.43 4.70 3.24
N SER A 128 -12.54 4.69 2.24
CA SER A 128 -12.15 3.52 1.47
C SER A 128 -10.67 3.22 1.73
N VAL A 129 -10.32 2.01 2.13
CA VAL A 129 -8.93 1.56 2.27
C VAL A 129 -8.63 0.51 1.20
N ILE A 130 -7.67 0.81 0.33
CA ILE A 130 -7.18 -0.07 -0.73
C ILE A 130 -5.80 -0.58 -0.29
N ASN A 131 -5.74 -1.82 0.18
CA ASN A 131 -4.53 -2.49 0.61
C ASN A 131 -3.94 -3.31 -0.54
N ILE A 132 -2.79 -2.90 -1.06
CA ILE A 132 -2.17 -3.48 -2.24
C ILE A 132 -0.93 -4.26 -1.81
N LEU A 133 -1.01 -5.59 -1.89
CA LEU A 133 0.12 -6.45 -1.56
C LEU A 133 1.12 -6.46 -2.71
N ILE A 134 2.36 -6.13 -2.39
CA ILE A 134 3.47 -6.11 -3.34
C ILE A 134 4.64 -6.96 -2.83
N THR A 135 5.58 -7.25 -3.72
CA THR A 135 6.86 -7.83 -3.37
C THR A 135 7.65 -6.94 -2.43
N ASN A 136 8.46 -7.58 -1.60
CA ASN A 136 9.47 -6.92 -0.81
C ASN A 136 10.53 -6.27 -1.72
N GLY A 137 11.11 -5.18 -1.25
CA GLY A 137 12.26 -4.57 -1.91
C GLY A 137 13.51 -5.40 -1.71
N ASP A 138 14.47 -5.27 -2.61
CA ASP A 138 15.80 -5.88 -2.48
C ASP A 138 16.64 -5.09 -1.45
N PRO A 139 16.96 -5.67 -0.27
CA PRO A 139 17.74 -4.99 0.76
C PRO A 139 19.23 -4.86 0.41
N THR A 140 19.70 -5.58 -0.61
CA THR A 140 21.08 -5.50 -1.12
C THR A 140 21.24 -4.44 -2.22
N GLY A 141 20.12 -4.06 -2.84
CA GLY A 141 20.05 -2.99 -3.82
C GLY A 141 20.17 -1.60 -3.18
N LYS A 142 20.63 -0.61 -3.96
CA LYS A 142 20.47 0.79 -3.55
C LYS A 142 18.97 1.10 -3.50
N LEU A 143 18.52 1.71 -2.41
CA LEU A 143 17.20 2.33 -2.32
C LEU A 143 17.12 3.44 -3.39
N ALA A 144 16.65 3.08 -4.57
CA ALA A 144 16.57 3.95 -5.73
C ALA A 144 15.10 4.10 -6.11
N PHE A 145 14.51 5.20 -5.67
CA PHE A 145 13.22 5.64 -6.17
C PHE A 145 13.46 6.35 -7.50
N ALA A 146 12.92 5.83 -8.61
CA ALA A 146 13.22 6.38 -9.93
C ALA A 146 12.86 7.87 -10.11
N TRP A 147 12.10 8.45 -9.19
CA TRP A 147 11.73 9.88 -9.17
C TRP A 147 12.68 10.78 -8.36
N GLN A 148 13.61 10.22 -7.57
CA GLN A 148 14.60 11.02 -6.85
C GLN A 148 15.61 11.69 -7.78
N ASP A 149 15.88 11.07 -8.94
CA ASP A 149 16.83 11.57 -9.94
C ASP A 149 16.16 12.42 -11.04
N GLN A 150 14.85 12.67 -10.94
CA GLN A 150 14.12 13.51 -11.89
C GLN A 150 14.25 14.99 -11.52
N PRO A 151 14.39 15.91 -12.50
CA PRO A 151 14.29 17.34 -12.23
C PRO A 151 12.92 17.62 -11.61
N LYS A 152 12.92 18.34 -10.47
CA LYS A 152 11.67 18.81 -9.85
C LYS A 152 10.99 19.77 -10.83
N VAL A 153 9.75 19.45 -11.21
CA VAL A 153 8.88 20.33 -12.00
C VAL A 153 8.35 21.45 -11.11
#